data_AF-A0A535FCQ7-F1
#
_entry.id   AF-A0A535FCQ7-F1
#
_cell.length_a   1.000
_cell.length_b   1.000
_cell.length_c   1.000
_cell.angle_alpha   90.00
_cell.angle_beta   90.00
_cell.angle_gamma   90.00
#
_symmetry.space_group_name_H-M   'P 1'
#
loop_
_entity.id
_entity.type
_entity.pdbx_description
1 polymer ?
#
loop_
_entity_poly.entity_id
_entity_poly.type
_entity_poly.pdbx_seq_one_letter_code
_entity_poly.pdbx_strand_id
1 'polypeptide(L)'
;MLDDILSETPAYKSIERKGLEKGLEKGREEGIAMGHEEERQLRLSSLRQKLLTILENRFPKLHPLTKKLTAQITRPDVLENLMVQLALARNFNEAQEALLEMAALND
;
A
#
# COMPACT_ATOMS: atom_id res chain seq x y z
N MET A 1 -40.72 -17.32 -21.44
CA MET A 1 -41.13 -17.59 -22.84
C MET A 1 -40.42 -16.68 -23.82
N LEU A 2 -40.61 -15.36 -23.79
CA LEU A 2 -39.88 -14.44 -24.68
C LEU A 2 -38.37 -14.42 -24.38
N ASP A 3 -37.98 -14.37 -23.10
CA ASP A 3 -36.55 -14.43 -22.72
C ASP A 3 -35.88 -15.73 -23.15
N ASP A 4 -36.59 -16.86 -23.08
CA ASP A 4 -36.10 -18.17 -23.53
C ASP A 4 -35.95 -18.22 -25.06
N ILE A 5 -36.83 -17.57 -25.81
CA ILE A 5 -36.70 -17.47 -27.27
C ILE A 5 -35.54 -16.54 -27.65
N LEU A 6 -35.37 -15.43 -26.91
CA LEU A 6 -34.30 -14.46 -27.14
C LEU A 6 -32.94 -15.05 -26.78
N SER A 7 -32.83 -15.83 -25.71
CA SER A 7 -31.58 -16.45 -25.26
C SER A 7 -31.02 -17.45 -26.26
N GLU A 8 -31.89 -18.08 -27.04
CA GLU A 8 -31.48 -18.99 -28.11
C GLU A 8 -30.98 -18.28 -29.37
N THR A 9 -31.24 -16.97 -29.52
CA THR A 9 -30.80 -16.22 -30.69
C THR A 9 -29.27 -16.11 -30.74
N PRO A 10 -28.66 -16.19 -31.94
CA PRO A 10 -27.22 -16.00 -32.10
C PRO A 10 -26.72 -14.65 -31.58
N ALA A 11 -27.54 -13.60 -31.72
CA ALA A 11 -27.24 -12.26 -31.25
C ALA A 11 -27.12 -12.22 -29.72
N TYR A 12 -28.09 -12.80 -29.00
CA TYR A 12 -28.06 -12.85 -27.55
C TYR A 12 -26.86 -13.66 -27.03
N LYS A 13 -26.60 -14.85 -27.59
CA LYS A 13 -25.42 -15.68 -27.21
C LYS A 13 -24.10 -14.96 -27.47
N SER A 14 -24.03 -14.11 -28.50
CA SER A 14 -22.84 -13.28 -28.75
C SER A 14 -22.68 -12.17 -27.72
N ILE A 15 -23.77 -11.51 -27.33
CA ILE A 15 -23.78 -10.48 -26.29
C ILE A 15 -23.40 -11.08 -24.94
N GLU A 16 -23.99 -12.21 -24.57
CA GLU A 16 -23.71 -12.91 -23.31
C GLU A 16 -22.24 -13.31 -23.23
N ARG A 17 -21.69 -13.91 -24.29
CA ARG A 17 -20.26 -14.27 -24.35
C ARG A 17 -19.35 -13.05 -24.20
N LYS A 18 -19.64 -11.96 -24.91
CA LYS A 18 -18.88 -10.69 -24.76
C LYS A 18 -19.00 -10.12 -23.35
N GLY A 19 -20.17 -10.25 -22.73
CA GLY A 19 -20.42 -9.85 -21.35
C GLY A 19 -19.57 -10.66 -20.36
N LEU A 20 -19.54 -11.98 -20.52
CA LEU A 20 -18.72 -12.88 -19.72
C LEU A 20 -17.22 -12.59 -19.90
N GLU A 21 -16.75 -12.45 -21.14
CA GLU A 21 -15.35 -12.11 -21.44
C GLU A 21 -14.93 -10.78 -20.77
N LYS A 22 -15.74 -9.73 -20.91
CA LYS A 22 -15.50 -8.44 -20.25
C LYS A 22 -15.56 -8.54 -18.73
N GLY A 23 -16.49 -9.33 -18.20
CA GLY A 23 -16.62 -9.56 -16.76
C GLY A 23 -15.39 -10.25 -16.18
N LEU A 24 -14.87 -11.27 -16.88
CA LEU A 24 -13.65 -11.97 -16.49
C LEU A 24 -12.42 -11.06 -16.59
N GLU A 25 -12.30 -10.27 -17.66
CA GLU A 25 -11.21 -9.30 -17.83
C GLU A 25 -11.21 -8.27 -16.70
N LYS A 26 -12.37 -7.63 -16.45
CA LYS A 26 -12.53 -6.65 -15.37
C LYS A 26 -12.26 -7.26 -14.00
N GLY A 27 -12.80 -8.45 -13.72
CA GLY A 27 -12.58 -9.14 -12.44
C GLY A 27 -11.11 -9.49 -12.22
N ARG A 28 -10.38 -9.86 -13.27
CA ARG A 28 -8.93 -10.10 -13.22
C ARG A 28 -8.17 -8.81 -12.91
N GLU A 29 -8.49 -7.71 -13.58
CA GLU A 29 -7.86 -6.40 -13.34
C GLU A 29 -8.11 -5.89 -11.92
N GLU A 30 -9.35 -5.93 -11.45
CA GLU A 30 -9.73 -5.55 -10.09
C GLU A 30 -9.02 -6.44 -9.05
N GLY A 31 -8.97 -7.75 -9.29
CA GLY A 31 -8.27 -8.70 -8.41
C GLY A 31 -6.76 -8.39 -8.30
N ILE A 32 -6.11 -8.09 -9.41
CA ILE A 32 -4.69 -7.69 -9.42
C ILE A 32 -4.49 -6.36 -8.67
N ALA A 33 -5.33 -5.36 -8.92
CA ALA A 33 -5.25 -4.07 -8.25
C ALA A 33 -5.45 -4.18 -6.74
N MET A 34 -6.44 -4.97 -6.29
CA MET A 34 -6.66 -5.24 -4.87
C MET A 34 -5.48 -5.96 -4.24
N GLY A 35 -4.93 -6.99 -4.91
CA GLY A 35 -3.76 -7.71 -4.42
C GLY A 35 -2.53 -6.82 -4.23
N HIS A 36 -2.27 -5.91 -5.17
CA HIS A 36 -1.17 -4.94 -5.04
C HIS A 36 -1.40 -3.93 -3.90
N GLU A 37 -2.62 -3.45 -3.70
CA GLU A 37 -2.90 -2.54 -2.59
C GLU A 37 -2.81 -3.25 -1.23
N GLU A 38 -3.29 -4.49 -1.11
CA GLU A 38 -3.13 -5.30 0.10
C GLU A 38 -1.64 -5.55 0.42
N GLU A 39 -0.85 -5.95 -0.57
CA GLU A 39 0.60 -6.13 -0.42
C GLU A 39 1.28 -4.83 0.05
N ARG A 40 0.91 -3.70 -0.57
CA ARG A 40 1.42 -2.38 -0.20
C ARG A 40 1.09 -2.02 1.24
N GLN A 41 -0.15 -2.23 1.69
CA GLN A 41 -0.56 -1.96 3.06
C GLN A 41 0.14 -2.87 4.08
N LEU A 42 0.30 -4.16 3.76
CA LEU A 42 1.05 -5.10 4.59
C LEU A 42 2.52 -4.69 4.72
N ARG A 43 3.16 -4.29 3.60
CA ARG A 43 4.54 -3.81 3.60
C ARG A 43 4.70 -2.53 4.44
N LEU A 44 3.80 -1.56 4.29
CA LEU A 44 3.81 -0.34 5.11
C LEU A 44 3.68 -0.65 6.60
N SER A 45 2.73 -1.52 6.97
CA SER A 45 2.54 -1.93 8.35
C SER A 45 3.79 -2.59 8.94
N SER A 46 4.39 -3.54 8.19
CA SER A 46 5.62 -4.23 8.60
C SER A 46 6.78 -3.26 8.79
N LEU A 47 6.98 -2.33 7.85
CA LEU A 47 8.05 -1.34 7.91
C LEU A 47 7.86 -0.38 9.09
N ARG A 48 6.63 0.08 9.35
CA ARG A 48 6.31 0.95 10.50
C ARG A 48 6.63 0.26 11.82
N GLN A 49 6.28 -1.02 11.96
CA GLN A 49 6.62 -1.80 13.16
C GLN A 49 8.13 -1.92 13.36
N LYS A 50 8.87 -2.30 12.31
CA LYS A 50 10.34 -2.42 12.38
C LYS A 50 11.01 -1.09 12.75
N LEU A 51 10.52 0.01 12.19
CA LEU A 51 11.02 1.35 12.49
C LEU A 51 10.79 1.72 13.96
N LEU A 52 9.59 1.46 14.49
CA LEU A 52 9.30 1.67 15.91
C LEU A 52 10.23 0.85 16.80
N THR A 53 10.51 -0.41 16.45
CA THR A 53 11.46 -1.26 17.19
C THR A 53 12.87 -0.67 17.20
N ILE A 54 13.37 -0.15 16.06
CA ILE A 54 14.71 0.48 16.01
C ILE A 54 14.75 1.70 16.93
N LEU A 55 13.71 2.53 16.91
CA LEU A 55 13.65 3.74 17.71
C LEU A 55 13.48 3.48 19.19
N GLU A 56 12.69 2.50 19.59
CA GLU A 56 12.58 2.10 21.00
C GLU A 56 13.93 1.69 21.57
N ASN A 57 14.74 0.98 20.78
CA ASN A 57 16.06 0.50 21.20
C ASN A 57 17.15 1.58 21.17
N ARG A 58 17.16 2.47 20.17
CA ARG A 58 18.23 3.48 20.00
C ARG A 58 17.87 4.88 20.49
N PHE A 59 16.62 5.30 20.31
CA PHE A 59 16.16 6.67 20.53
C PHE A 59 14.77 6.72 21.19
N PRO A 60 14.58 6.17 22.40
CA PRO A 60 13.26 5.99 23.02
C PRO A 60 12.48 7.31 23.19
N LYS A 61 13.19 8.44 23.31
CA LYS A 61 12.59 9.78 23.41
C LYS A 61 11.82 10.22 22.15
N LEU A 62 12.05 9.58 20.99
CA LEU A 62 11.38 9.89 19.72
C LEU A 62 10.06 9.14 19.51
N HIS A 63 9.74 8.16 20.36
CA HIS A 63 8.61 7.26 20.15
C HIS A 63 7.25 7.98 19.91
N PRO A 64 6.88 9.03 20.68
CA PRO A 64 5.58 9.70 20.49
C PRO A 64 5.46 10.45 19.17
N LEU A 65 6.53 11.13 18.74
CA LEU A 65 6.59 11.89 17.49
C LEU A 65 6.57 10.96 16.28
N THR A 66 7.28 9.85 16.39
CA THR A 66 7.45 8.88 15.30
C THR A 66 6.13 8.24 14.91
N LYS A 67 5.33 7.77 15.89
CA LYS A 67 4.07 7.07 15.60
C LYS A 67 3.12 7.91 14.74
N LYS A 68 3.09 9.23 14.97
CA LYS A 68 2.28 10.16 14.18
C LYS A 68 2.84 10.37 12.77
N LEU A 69 4.15 10.56 12.65
CA LEU A 69 4.81 10.86 11.38
C LEU A 69 4.85 9.64 10.45
N THR A 70 5.16 8.45 10.98
CA THR A 70 5.19 7.22 10.16
C THR A 70 3.81 6.77 9.71
N ALA A 71 2.74 7.14 10.43
CA ALA A 71 1.36 6.91 9.99
C ALA A 71 0.98 7.77 8.78
N GLN A 72 1.58 8.95 8.63
CA GLN A 72 1.33 9.83 7.48
C GLN A 72 2.05 9.32 6.23
N ILE A 73 3.19 8.65 6.37
CA ILE A 73 3.96 8.13 5.23
C ILE A 73 3.20 7.01 4.54
N THR A 74 2.85 7.22 3.26
CA THR A 74 2.09 6.23 2.47
C THR A 74 2.98 5.44 1.51
N ARG A 75 4.23 5.85 1.34
CA ARG A 75 5.18 5.26 0.39
C ARG A 75 6.13 4.27 1.07
N PRO A 76 6.12 2.97 0.70
CA PRO A 76 7.00 1.97 1.31
C PRO A 76 8.49 2.29 1.16
N ASP A 77 8.89 2.82 0.00
CA ASP A 77 10.25 3.23 -0.33
C ASP A 77 10.75 4.37 0.57
N VAL A 78 9.89 5.36 0.86
CA VAL A 78 10.22 6.44 1.79
C VAL A 78 10.46 5.89 3.20
N LEU A 79 9.64 4.94 3.64
CA LEU A 79 9.79 4.33 4.96
C LEU A 79 11.04 3.45 5.07
N GLU A 80 11.39 2.72 4.01
CA GLU A 80 12.63 1.94 3.94
C GLU A 80 13.86 2.83 4.00
N ASN A 81 13.88 3.92 3.24
CA ASN A 81 14.97 4.90 3.28
C ASN A 81 15.10 5.53 4.66
N LEU A 82 13.97 5.90 5.29
CA LEU A 82 13.97 6.42 6.66
C LEU A 82 14.53 5.39 7.65
N MET A 83 14.21 4.11 7.52
CA MET A 83 14.81 3.07 8.37
C MET A 83 16.33 3.02 8.24
N VAL A 84 16.86 3.10 7.02
CA VAL A 84 18.32 3.14 6.77
C VAL A 84 18.94 4.37 7.41
N GLN A 85 18.35 5.55 7.23
CA GLN A 85 18.84 6.80 7.84
C GLN A 85 18.83 6.73 9.37
N LEU A 86 17.76 6.20 9.98
CA LEU A 86 17.67 6.02 11.43
C LEU A 86 18.68 5.00 11.97
N ALA A 87 19.00 3.96 11.19
CA ALA A 87 20.03 3.00 11.55
C ALA A 87 21.44 3.64 11.53
N LEU A 88 21.69 4.57 10.62
CA LEU A 88 22.97 5.27 10.47
C LEU A 88 23.13 6.46 11.41
N ALA A 89 22.03 7.07 11.87
CA ALA A 89 22.04 8.20 12.77
C ALA A 89 22.84 7.90 14.05
N ARG A 90 23.73 8.81 14.44
CA ARG A 90 24.62 8.65 15.60
C ARG A 90 24.01 9.18 16.89
N ASN A 91 23.08 10.12 16.77
CA ASN A 91 22.48 10.81 17.91
C ASN A 91 21.01 11.16 17.64
N PHE A 92 20.35 11.64 18.69
CA PHE A 92 18.94 12.01 18.67
C PHE A 92 18.61 13.09 17.62
N ASN A 93 19.48 14.08 17.43
CA ASN A 93 19.22 15.19 16.51
C ASN A 93 19.23 14.72 15.06
N GLU A 94 20.23 13.93 14.67
CA GLU A 94 20.31 13.32 13.33
C GLU A 94 19.09 12.41 13.05
N ALA A 95 18.67 11.62 14.05
CA ALA A 95 17.51 10.76 13.93
C ALA A 95 16.20 11.57 13.79
N GLN A 96 16.07 12.69 14.52
CA GLN A 96 14.92 13.57 14.44
C GLN A 96 14.87 14.32 13.11
N GLU A 97 16.00 14.81 12.62
CA GLU A 97 16.10 15.51 11.34
C GLU A 97 15.70 14.60 10.17
N ALA A 98 16.24 13.38 10.12
CA ALA A 98 15.88 12.38 9.11
C ALA A 98 14.37 12.06 9.13
N LEU A 99 13.76 11.98 10.32
CA LEU A 99 12.33 11.73 10.48
C LEU A 99 11.47 12.87 9.92
N LEU A 100 11.89 14.12 10.14
CA LEU A 100 11.17 15.30 9.67
C LEU A 100 11.33 15.52 8.17
N GLU A 101 12.54 15.34 7.65
CA GLU A 101 12.85 15.48 6.22
C GLU A 101 12.07 14.48 5.38
N MET A 102 12.06 13.21 5.79
CA MET A 102 11.35 12.15 5.06
C MET A 102 9.82 12.27 5.17
N ALA A 103 9.30 12.84 6.26
CA ALA A 103 7.88 13.16 6.36
C ALA A 103 7.44 14.26 5.39
N ALA A 104 8.35 15.17 5.01
CA ALA A 104 8.09 16.23 4.04
C ALA A 104 8.16 15.74 2.57
N LEU A 105 8.86 14.63 2.30
CA LEU A 105 8.99 14.02 0.96
C LEU A 105 7.82 13.11 0.56
N ASN A 106 6.71 13.18 1.31
CA ASN A 106 5.58 12.26 1.22
C ASN A 106 4.46 12.73 0.26
N ASP A 107 4.76 13.73 -0.59
CA ASP A 107 3.92 14.16 -1.71
C ASP A 107 3.97 13.16 -2.89
#